data_AF-R7UWD0-F1
#
_entry.id   AF-R7UWD0-F1
#
_cell.length_a   1.000
_cell.length_b   1.000
_cell.length_c   1.000
_cell.angle_alpha   90.00
_cell.angle_beta   90.00
_cell.angle_gamma   90.00
#
_symmetry.space_group_name_H-M   'P 1'
#
loop_
_entity.id
_entity.type
_entity.pdbx_description
1 polymer ?
#
loop_
_entity_poly.entity_id
_entity_poly.type
_entity_poly.pdbx_seq_one_letter_code
_entity_poly.pdbx_strand_id
1 'polypeptide(L)'
;MTILSESHKNLLITRRVELVQSIRLGNGLWDLMVSSGLVSKSLRDRFKKSNTPDEQVGELLDYLEMRTEEDYETFGECLDKDNQSHVTKMLGITQQGNFSKSKMTILSKPRRELLQKKRVGLVKSISLENGLWDLMESSGLVSKSIRDRFKLNSTPDEQVGKLLDYLGKRTEEDYVTFGKCLNADNQSHEEEKNK
;
A
#
# COMPACT_ATOMS: atom_id res chain seq x y z
N MET A 1 3.54 -26.03 -10.25
CA MET A 1 2.27 -25.29 -10.12
C MET A 1 1.55 -25.88 -8.92
N THR A 2 1.58 -25.18 -7.79
CA THR A 2 1.00 -25.66 -6.52
C THR A 2 -0.43 -25.14 -6.44
N ILE A 3 -1.40 -26.05 -6.45
CA ILE A 3 -2.81 -25.71 -6.22
C ILE A 3 -2.97 -25.09 -4.83
N LEU A 4 -3.92 -24.17 -4.67
CA LEU A 4 -4.22 -23.55 -3.39
C LEU A 4 -4.50 -24.62 -2.32
N SER A 5 -3.83 -24.51 -1.18
CA SER A 5 -3.97 -25.43 -0.07
C SER A 5 -5.35 -25.38 0.55
N GLU A 6 -5.78 -26.51 1.09
CA GLU A 6 -7.11 -26.65 1.69
C GLU A 6 -7.26 -25.76 2.94
N SER A 7 -6.15 -25.43 3.60
CA SER A 7 -6.11 -24.43 4.67
C SER A 7 -6.44 -23.02 4.17
N HIS A 8 -5.87 -22.59 3.04
CA HIS A 8 -6.16 -21.27 2.45
C HIS A 8 -7.58 -21.22 1.85
N LYS A 9 -8.05 -22.30 1.20
CA LYS A 9 -9.45 -22.40 0.76
C LYS A 9 -10.43 -22.28 1.94
N ASN A 10 -10.16 -23.00 3.03
CA ASN A 10 -10.98 -22.92 4.24
C ASN A 10 -10.97 -21.53 4.86
N LEU A 11 -9.86 -20.78 4.78
CA LEU A 11 -9.81 -19.38 5.22
C LEU A 11 -10.68 -18.47 4.35
N LEU A 12 -10.61 -18.61 3.03
CA LEU A 12 -11.46 -17.85 2.09
C LEU A 12 -12.95 -18.09 2.35
N ILE A 13 -13.34 -19.34 2.64
CA ILE A 13 -14.73 -19.71 2.92
C ILE A 13 -15.15 -19.22 4.31
N THR A 14 -14.37 -19.53 5.35
CA THR A 14 -14.75 -19.25 6.75
C THR A 14 -14.77 -17.76 7.04
N ARG A 15 -13.86 -16.99 6.44
CA ARG A 15 -13.75 -15.52 6.63
C ARG A 15 -14.39 -14.72 5.51
N ARG A 16 -15.16 -15.35 4.63
CA ARG A 16 -15.73 -14.71 3.44
C ARG A 16 -16.43 -13.39 3.75
N VAL A 17 -17.33 -13.39 4.75
CA VAL A 17 -18.10 -12.20 5.13
C VAL A 17 -17.18 -11.06 5.60
N GLU A 18 -16.20 -11.38 6.45
CA GLU A 18 -15.23 -10.41 6.97
C GLU A 18 -14.33 -9.86 5.86
N LEU A 19 -13.90 -10.73 4.93
CA LEU A 19 -13.06 -10.35 3.79
C LEU A 19 -13.80 -9.46 2.82
N VAL A 20 -15.06 -9.78 2.49
CA VAL A 20 -15.93 -8.96 1.63
C VAL A 20 -16.09 -7.55 2.20
N GLN A 21 -16.28 -7.42 3.51
CA GLN A 21 -16.45 -6.12 4.16
C GLN A 21 -15.13 -5.35 4.35
N SER A 22 -14.00 -6.05 4.41
CA SER A 22 -12.69 -5.45 4.68
C SER A 22 -11.97 -5.03 3.41
N ILE A 23 -12.13 -5.78 2.30
CA ILE A 23 -11.46 -5.52 1.03
C ILE A 23 -12.16 -4.37 0.30
N ARG A 24 -11.38 -3.39 -0.11
CA ARG A 24 -11.83 -2.25 -0.92
C ARG A 24 -11.31 -2.39 -2.34
N LEU A 25 -12.16 -2.81 -3.27
CA LEU A 25 -11.83 -2.94 -4.69
C LEU A 25 -11.88 -1.59 -5.43
N GLY A 26 -10.94 -0.71 -5.10
CA GLY A 26 -10.73 0.54 -5.82
C GLY A 26 -9.94 0.35 -7.12
N ASN A 27 -9.86 1.40 -7.95
CA ASN A 27 -9.05 1.37 -9.19
C ASN A 27 -7.57 1.02 -8.91
N GLY A 28 -7.03 1.43 -7.76
CA GLY A 28 -5.67 1.09 -7.34
C GLY A 28 -5.43 -0.42 -7.23
N LEU A 29 -6.24 -1.14 -6.44
CA LEU A 29 -6.10 -2.58 -6.28
C LEU A 29 -6.34 -3.34 -7.59
N TRP A 30 -7.31 -2.91 -8.40
CA TRP A 30 -7.55 -3.51 -9.72
C TRP A 30 -6.35 -3.38 -10.67
N ASP A 31 -5.74 -2.21 -10.73
CA ASP A 31 -4.60 -1.97 -11.62
C ASP A 31 -3.36 -2.75 -11.15
N LEU A 32 -3.20 -2.94 -9.84
CA LEU A 32 -2.15 -3.79 -9.27
C LEU A 32 -2.35 -5.27 -9.67
N MET A 33 -3.56 -5.81 -9.52
CA MET A 33 -3.86 -7.20 -9.90
C MET A 33 -3.75 -7.45 -11.41
N VAL A 34 -4.02 -6.44 -12.24
CA VAL A 34 -3.80 -6.54 -13.68
C VAL A 34 -2.31 -6.48 -14.02
N SER A 35 -1.56 -5.61 -13.37
CA SER A 35 -0.13 -5.44 -13.62
C SER A 35 0.69 -6.64 -13.14
N SER A 36 0.25 -7.32 -12.08
CA SER A 36 0.87 -8.56 -11.58
C SER A 36 0.50 -9.80 -12.41
N GLY A 37 -0.44 -9.69 -13.34
CA GLY A 37 -0.94 -10.82 -14.13
C GLY A 37 -1.94 -11.72 -13.41
N LEU A 38 -2.30 -11.41 -12.15
CA LEU A 38 -3.28 -12.16 -11.37
C LEU A 38 -4.68 -12.16 -12.03
N VAL A 39 -5.07 -11.01 -12.59
CA VAL A 39 -6.37 -10.80 -13.26
C VAL A 39 -6.13 -10.18 -14.64
N SER A 40 -6.79 -10.69 -15.69
CA SER A 40 -6.73 -10.05 -17.01
C SER A 40 -7.63 -8.81 -17.07
N LYS A 41 -7.34 -7.86 -17.98
CA LYS A 41 -8.19 -6.68 -18.19
C LYS A 41 -9.64 -7.06 -18.48
N SER A 42 -9.86 -8.07 -19.31
CA SER A 42 -11.20 -8.58 -19.63
C SER A 42 -11.91 -9.18 -18.42
N LEU A 43 -11.17 -9.86 -17.53
CA LEU A 43 -11.74 -10.42 -16.30
C LEU A 43 -12.09 -9.33 -15.29
N ARG A 44 -11.23 -8.32 -15.12
CA ARG A 44 -11.54 -7.11 -14.33
C ARG A 44 -12.80 -6.41 -14.84
N ASP A 45 -12.88 -6.20 -16.15
CA ASP A 45 -14.01 -5.50 -16.76
C ASP A 45 -15.31 -6.32 -16.63
N ARG A 46 -15.21 -7.66 -16.63
CA ARG A 46 -16.34 -8.56 -16.31
C ARG A 46 -16.81 -8.38 -14.87
N PHE A 47 -15.91 -8.41 -13.88
CA PHE A 47 -16.25 -8.20 -12.47
C PHE A 47 -16.94 -6.85 -12.26
N LYS A 48 -16.45 -5.79 -12.92
CA LYS A 48 -17.02 -4.43 -12.80
C LYS A 48 -18.38 -4.23 -13.48
N LYS A 49 -18.81 -5.14 -14.36
CA LYS A 49 -19.97 -4.89 -15.24
C LYS A 49 -21.33 -5.14 -14.60
N SER A 50 -21.40 -5.90 -13.51
CA SER A 50 -22.68 -6.49 -13.08
C SER A 50 -22.96 -6.43 -11.57
N ASN A 51 -22.03 -5.97 -10.75
CA ASN A 51 -22.05 -6.28 -9.32
C ASN A 51 -21.74 -5.07 -8.43
N THR A 52 -22.34 -5.05 -7.24
CA THR A 52 -21.99 -4.15 -6.13
C THR A 52 -20.53 -4.38 -5.69
N PRO A 53 -19.87 -3.42 -5.00
CA PRO A 53 -18.50 -3.60 -4.52
C PRO A 53 -18.30 -4.90 -3.72
N ASP A 54 -19.28 -5.25 -2.89
CA ASP A 54 -19.22 -6.46 -2.05
C ASP A 54 -19.33 -7.74 -2.88
N GLU A 55 -20.23 -7.77 -3.87
CA GLU A 55 -20.35 -8.88 -4.83
C GLU A 55 -19.09 -9.03 -5.69
N GLN A 56 -18.44 -7.92 -6.08
CA GLN A 56 -17.16 -7.95 -6.79
C GLN A 56 -16.06 -8.60 -5.94
N VAL A 57 -16.03 -8.31 -4.64
CA VAL A 57 -15.10 -9.00 -3.72
C VAL A 57 -15.45 -10.48 -3.63
N GLY A 58 -16.74 -10.81 -3.47
CA GLY A 58 -17.18 -12.20 -3.42
C GLY A 58 -16.72 -13.01 -4.63
N GLU A 59 -16.94 -12.50 -5.84
CA GLU A 59 -16.50 -13.16 -7.08
C GLU A 59 -14.97 -13.24 -7.19
N LEU A 60 -14.24 -12.25 -6.69
CA LEU A 60 -12.78 -12.30 -6.64
C LEU A 60 -12.28 -13.40 -5.69
N LEU A 61 -12.94 -13.59 -4.53
CA LEU A 61 -12.60 -14.67 -3.60
C LEU A 61 -12.92 -16.05 -4.21
N ASP A 62 -14.05 -16.19 -4.91
CA ASP A 62 -14.39 -17.41 -5.66
C ASP A 62 -13.37 -17.70 -6.77
N TYR A 63 -12.90 -16.65 -7.44
CA TYR A 63 -11.84 -16.77 -8.42
C TYR A 63 -10.57 -17.28 -7.78
N LEU A 64 -10.11 -16.68 -6.68
CA LEU A 64 -8.89 -17.06 -5.95
C LEU A 64 -8.91 -18.50 -5.43
N GLU A 65 -10.08 -19.03 -5.02
CA GLU A 65 -10.23 -20.42 -4.58
C GLU A 65 -9.78 -21.43 -5.66
N MET A 66 -9.94 -21.07 -6.94
CA MET A 66 -9.55 -21.89 -8.08
C MET A 66 -8.13 -21.64 -8.58
N ARG A 67 -7.34 -20.81 -7.89
CA ARG A 67 -5.98 -20.42 -8.31
C ARG A 67 -4.88 -21.19 -7.59
N THR A 68 -3.64 -20.82 -7.90
CA THR A 68 -2.43 -21.39 -7.30
C THR A 68 -2.09 -20.68 -5.99
N GLU A 69 -1.24 -21.28 -5.17
CA GLU A 69 -0.63 -20.60 -4.02
C GLU A 69 0.11 -19.32 -4.44
N GLU A 70 0.79 -19.35 -5.58
CA GLU A 70 1.51 -18.19 -6.12
C GLU A 70 0.56 -17.02 -6.43
N ASP A 71 -0.62 -17.30 -7.01
CA ASP A 71 -1.65 -16.29 -7.26
C ASP A 71 -2.25 -15.75 -5.95
N TYR A 72 -2.40 -16.62 -4.94
CA TYR A 72 -2.88 -16.24 -3.61
C TYR A 72 -1.89 -15.32 -2.88
N GLU A 73 -0.59 -15.64 -2.93
CA GLU A 73 0.48 -14.78 -2.42
C GLU A 73 0.55 -13.46 -3.20
N THR A 74 0.45 -13.52 -4.54
CA THR A 74 0.42 -12.34 -5.42
C THR A 74 -0.76 -11.41 -5.07
N PHE A 75 -1.92 -11.97 -4.72
CA PHE A 75 -3.04 -11.19 -4.22
C PHE A 75 -2.70 -10.49 -2.90
N GLY A 76 -2.06 -11.20 -1.98
CA GLY A 76 -1.53 -10.62 -0.74
C GLY A 76 -0.59 -9.43 -1.00
N GLU A 77 0.33 -9.55 -1.96
CA GLU A 77 1.20 -8.45 -2.34
C GLU A 77 0.43 -7.24 -2.89
N CYS A 78 -0.60 -7.49 -3.70
CA CYS A 78 -1.44 -6.43 -4.25
C CYS A 78 -2.18 -5.69 -3.12
N LEU A 79 -2.69 -6.42 -2.13
CA LEU A 79 -3.31 -5.84 -0.94
C LEU A 79 -2.31 -5.00 -0.13
N ASP A 80 -1.08 -5.49 0.08
CA ASP A 80 -0.05 -4.73 0.79
C ASP A 80 0.34 -3.44 0.04
N LYS A 81 0.53 -3.53 -1.28
CA LYS A 81 0.82 -2.38 -2.17
C LYS A 81 -0.33 -1.36 -2.18
N ASP A 82 -1.58 -1.81 -2.03
CA ASP A 82 -2.77 -0.95 -1.94
C ASP A 82 -3.06 -0.44 -0.51
N ASN A 83 -2.21 -0.75 0.48
CA ASN A 83 -2.36 -0.39 1.90
C ASN A 83 -3.51 -1.11 2.63
N GLN A 84 -3.83 -2.33 2.20
CA GLN A 84 -4.82 -3.22 2.81
C GLN A 84 -4.15 -4.39 3.54
N SER A 85 -2.97 -4.17 4.12
CA SER A 85 -2.17 -5.17 4.84
C SER A 85 -2.80 -5.75 6.12
N HIS A 86 -3.93 -5.20 6.56
CA HIS A 86 -4.74 -5.81 7.60
C HIS A 86 -5.51 -7.04 7.06
N VAL A 87 -5.85 -7.03 5.77
CA VAL A 87 -6.52 -8.15 5.07
C VAL A 87 -5.55 -9.30 4.84
N THR A 88 -4.28 -9.04 4.56
CA THR A 88 -3.27 -10.11 4.37
C THR A 88 -3.12 -10.99 5.61
N LYS A 89 -3.23 -10.39 6.81
CA LYS A 89 -3.32 -11.12 8.08
C LYS A 89 -4.61 -11.93 8.21
N MET A 90 -5.74 -11.41 7.72
CA MET A 90 -7.01 -12.15 7.72
C MET A 90 -6.96 -13.36 6.79
N LEU A 91 -6.23 -13.25 5.68
CA LEU A 91 -6.00 -14.32 4.71
C LEU A 91 -4.97 -15.36 5.19
N GLY A 92 -4.39 -15.20 6.39
CA GLY A 92 -3.38 -16.12 6.90
C GLY A 92 -2.09 -16.12 6.08
N ILE A 93 -1.90 -15.12 5.21
CA ILE A 93 -0.66 -14.94 4.44
C ILE A 93 0.40 -14.44 5.43
N THR A 94 1.03 -15.38 6.13
CA THR A 94 2.29 -15.14 6.82
C THR A 94 3.34 -15.05 5.74
N GLN A 95 3.87 -13.84 5.48
CA GLN A 95 4.89 -13.60 4.46
C GLN A 95 6.14 -14.48 4.70
N GLN A 96 6.12 -15.71 4.19
CA GLN A 96 7.22 -16.68 4.18
C GLN A 96 7.61 -16.93 2.73
N GLY A 97 8.25 -15.94 2.11
CA GLY A 97 8.75 -16.06 0.75
C GLY A 97 9.57 -14.85 0.35
N ASN A 98 10.88 -14.92 0.56
CA ASN A 98 11.91 -14.14 -0.14
C ASN A 98 11.78 -12.60 -0.27
N PHE A 99 11.22 -11.90 0.72
CA PHE A 99 11.47 -10.48 0.86
C PHE A 99 12.82 -10.23 1.52
N SER A 100 13.71 -9.51 0.84
CA SER A 100 14.95 -8.98 1.42
C SER A 100 14.63 -8.36 2.78
N LYS A 101 15.25 -8.91 3.82
CA LYS A 101 15.08 -8.65 5.25
C LYS A 101 15.30 -7.18 5.68
N SER A 102 15.53 -6.28 4.73
CA SER A 102 15.79 -4.85 4.94
C SER A 102 14.52 -3.98 4.95
N LYS A 103 13.45 -4.40 4.26
CA LYS A 103 12.24 -3.56 4.07
C LYS A 103 11.19 -3.66 5.19
N MET A 104 11.32 -4.58 6.16
CA MET A 104 10.17 -5.03 6.96
C MET A 104 10.09 -4.49 8.40
N THR A 105 10.90 -3.53 8.79
CA THR A 105 10.69 -2.86 10.08
C THR A 105 9.62 -1.80 9.86
N ILE A 106 8.38 -2.03 10.31
CA ILE A 106 7.36 -0.94 10.36
C ILE A 106 7.95 0.19 11.21
N LEU A 107 7.68 1.44 10.82
CA LEU A 107 8.17 2.61 11.54
C LEU A 107 7.95 2.47 13.05
N SER A 108 9.06 2.48 13.79
CA SER A 108 9.07 2.28 15.24
C SER A 108 8.17 3.32 15.94
N LYS A 109 7.52 2.92 17.04
CA LYS A 109 6.64 3.83 17.83
C LYS A 109 7.29 5.19 18.11
N PRO A 110 8.57 5.28 18.54
CA PRO A 110 9.22 6.57 18.77
C PRO A 110 9.32 7.45 17.52
N ARG A 111 9.62 6.86 16.35
CA ARG A 111 9.71 7.61 15.08
C ARG A 111 8.33 8.05 14.58
N ARG A 112 7.30 7.24 14.80
CA ARG A 112 5.91 7.62 14.49
C ARG A 112 5.43 8.79 15.36
N GLU A 113 5.76 8.76 16.65
CA GLU A 113 5.48 9.86 17.59
C GLU A 113 6.28 11.12 17.23
N LEU A 114 7.54 10.97 16.81
CA LEU A 114 8.37 12.08 16.34
C LEU A 114 7.78 12.74 15.09
N LEU A 115 7.32 11.96 14.12
CA LEU A 115 6.62 12.45 12.93
C LEU A 115 5.36 13.24 13.30
N GLN A 116 4.54 12.71 14.22
CA GLN A 116 3.32 13.42 14.66
C GLN A 116 3.66 14.69 15.44
N LYS A 117 4.69 14.66 16.29
CA LYS A 117 5.15 15.83 17.07
C LYS A 117 5.72 16.92 16.17
N LYS A 118 6.50 16.55 15.15
CA LYS A 118 7.11 17.48 14.19
C LYS A 118 6.17 17.85 13.04
N ARG A 119 4.99 17.22 12.91
CA ARG A 119 4.04 17.40 11.81
C ARG A 119 3.75 18.87 11.50
N VAL A 120 3.43 19.67 12.51
CA VAL A 120 3.06 21.09 12.32
C VAL A 120 4.22 21.91 11.74
N GLY A 121 5.47 21.57 12.11
CA GLY A 121 6.66 22.19 11.53
C GLY A 121 6.94 21.70 10.12
N LEU A 122 6.90 20.37 9.92
CA LEU A 122 7.17 19.72 8.64
C LEU A 122 6.18 20.09 7.54
N VAL A 123 4.89 20.24 7.89
CA VAL A 123 3.84 20.69 6.95
C VAL A 123 4.15 22.07 6.38
N LYS A 124 4.73 22.96 7.17
CA LYS A 124 5.08 24.33 6.74
C LYS A 124 6.43 24.42 6.06
N SER A 125 7.31 23.45 6.27
CA SER A 125 8.70 23.51 5.83
C SER A 125 8.97 22.67 4.59
N ILE A 126 8.19 21.62 4.35
CA ILE A 126 8.31 20.74 3.17
C ILE A 126 7.52 21.36 2.01
N SER A 127 8.20 21.60 0.90
CA SER A 127 7.58 21.95 -0.38
C SER A 127 7.51 20.71 -1.28
N LEU A 128 6.31 20.34 -1.71
CA LEU A 128 6.12 19.22 -2.63
C LEU A 128 6.21 19.62 -4.11
N GLU A 129 6.34 20.91 -4.40
CA GLU A 129 6.23 21.47 -5.75
C GLU A 129 7.55 21.45 -6.54
N ASN A 130 8.70 21.28 -5.87
CA ASN A 130 10.03 21.42 -6.48
C ASN A 130 10.61 20.14 -7.10
N GLY A 131 9.80 19.11 -7.34
CA GLY A 131 10.26 17.83 -7.91
C GLY A 131 10.39 16.70 -6.87
N LEU A 132 10.13 16.99 -5.59
CA LEU A 132 10.05 15.97 -4.53
C LEU A 132 9.05 14.85 -4.88
N TRP A 133 7.92 15.16 -5.52
CA TRP A 133 6.98 14.15 -6.02
C TRP A 133 7.63 13.18 -7.01
N ASP A 134 8.45 13.68 -7.93
CA ASP A 134 9.06 12.89 -8.99
C ASP A 134 10.21 12.03 -8.44
N LEU A 135 10.93 12.54 -7.43
CA LEU A 135 11.92 11.77 -6.66
C LEU A 135 11.26 10.64 -5.85
N MET A 136 10.13 10.91 -5.21
CA MET A 136 9.37 9.89 -4.47
C MET A 136 8.73 8.85 -5.41
N GLU A 137 8.31 9.25 -6.61
CA GLU A 137 7.82 8.32 -7.63
C GLU A 137 8.95 7.45 -8.19
N SER A 138 10.09 8.06 -8.53
CA SER A 138 11.25 7.34 -9.08
C SER A 138 11.89 6.38 -8.09
N SER A 139 11.81 6.68 -6.79
CA SER A 139 12.28 5.79 -5.72
C SER A 139 11.30 4.67 -5.37
N GLY A 140 10.10 4.68 -5.96
CA GLY A 140 9.03 3.72 -5.66
C GLY A 140 8.36 3.97 -4.30
N LEU A 141 8.64 5.10 -3.65
CA LEU A 141 8.04 5.46 -2.37
C LEU A 141 6.55 5.78 -2.52
N VAL A 142 6.18 6.46 -3.61
CA VAL A 142 4.81 6.88 -3.92
C VAL A 142 4.49 6.55 -5.38
N SER A 143 3.41 5.82 -5.64
CA SER A 143 2.95 5.60 -7.01
C SER A 143 2.22 6.82 -7.58
N LYS A 144 2.11 6.91 -8.91
CA LYS A 144 1.32 7.95 -9.59
C LYS A 144 -0.10 8.09 -9.04
N SER A 145 -0.79 6.97 -8.79
CA SER A 145 -2.16 6.97 -8.26
C SER A 145 -2.23 7.53 -6.84
N ILE A 146 -1.24 7.24 -5.99
CA ILE A 146 -1.15 7.79 -4.64
C ILE A 146 -0.87 9.30 -4.70
N ARG A 147 0.06 9.74 -5.57
CA ARG A 147 0.34 11.16 -5.81
C ARG A 147 -0.93 11.90 -6.23
N ASP A 148 -1.65 11.39 -7.22
CA ASP A 148 -2.85 12.02 -7.74
C ASP A 148 -3.95 12.11 -6.67
N ARG A 149 -4.08 11.08 -5.82
CA ARG A 149 -4.99 11.09 -4.67
C ARG A 149 -4.61 12.12 -3.61
N PHE A 150 -3.32 12.34 -3.37
CA PHE A 150 -2.88 13.36 -2.43
C PHE A 150 -3.13 14.76 -2.99
N LYS A 151 -2.91 14.99 -4.28
CA LYS A 151 -3.17 16.27 -4.97
C LYS A 151 -4.66 16.60 -5.13
N LEU A 152 -5.54 15.60 -5.14
CA LEU A 152 -6.97 15.80 -5.36
C LEU A 152 -7.61 16.65 -4.25
N ASN A 153 -8.09 17.85 -4.62
CA ASN A 153 -8.75 18.82 -3.75
C ASN A 153 -7.97 19.09 -2.46
N SER A 154 -6.66 19.33 -2.58
CA SER A 154 -5.82 19.56 -1.40
C SER A 154 -4.82 20.67 -1.59
N THR A 155 -4.71 21.51 -0.57
CA THR A 155 -3.67 22.54 -0.48
C THR A 155 -2.29 21.88 -0.33
N PRO A 156 -1.18 22.59 -0.64
CA PRO A 156 0.16 22.05 -0.43
C PRO A 156 0.38 21.51 0.99
N ASP A 157 -0.06 22.24 2.01
CA ASP A 157 0.02 21.84 3.42
C ASP A 157 -0.76 20.54 3.70
N GLU A 158 -1.96 20.40 3.13
CA GLU A 158 -2.77 19.19 3.25
C GLU A 158 -2.14 17.99 2.53
N GLN A 159 -1.49 18.23 1.38
CA GLN A 159 -0.74 17.20 0.67
C GLN A 159 0.43 16.67 1.52
N VAL A 160 1.19 17.56 2.17
CA VAL A 160 2.25 17.17 3.10
C VAL A 160 1.67 16.40 4.29
N GLY A 161 0.55 16.86 4.86
CA GLY A 161 -0.13 16.16 5.94
C GLY A 161 -0.52 14.72 5.57
N LYS A 162 -1.15 14.53 4.40
CA LYS A 162 -1.51 13.20 3.87
C LYS A 162 -0.29 12.33 3.61
N LEU A 163 0.81 12.91 3.12
CA LEU A 163 2.07 12.20 2.92
C LEU A 163 2.70 11.75 4.24
N LEU A 164 2.71 12.59 5.27
CA LEU A 164 3.22 12.22 6.59
C LEU A 164 2.36 11.13 7.25
N ASP A 165 1.04 11.19 7.08
CA ASP A 165 0.12 10.12 7.52
C ASP A 165 0.34 8.81 6.76
N TYR A 166 0.67 8.90 5.48
CA TYR A 166 1.07 7.77 4.67
C TYR A 166 2.37 7.16 5.19
N LEU A 167 3.44 7.96 5.35
CA LEU A 167 4.73 7.51 5.86
C LEU A 167 4.64 6.91 7.28
N GLY A 168 3.77 7.44 8.14
CA GLY A 168 3.54 6.91 9.49
C GLY A 168 2.96 5.48 9.53
N LYS A 169 2.50 4.97 8.39
CA LYS A 169 1.99 3.60 8.20
C LYS A 169 2.93 2.72 7.36
N ARG A 170 4.06 3.27 6.91
CA ARG A 170 5.01 2.63 6.00
C ARG A 170 6.23 2.11 6.78
N THR A 171 7.20 1.59 6.05
CA THR A 171 8.37 0.93 6.61
C THR A 171 9.44 1.94 7.01
N GLU A 172 10.38 1.53 7.86
CA GLU A 172 11.58 2.30 8.19
C GLU A 172 12.40 2.61 6.93
N GLU A 173 12.42 1.69 5.96
CA GLU A 173 13.10 1.93 4.69
C GLU A 173 12.39 2.99 3.85
N ASP A 174 11.06 3.00 3.82
CA ASP A 174 10.27 4.06 3.18
C ASP A 174 10.53 5.42 3.85
N TYR A 175 10.66 5.44 5.18
CA TYR A 175 11.01 6.64 5.94
C TYR A 175 12.44 7.14 5.63
N VAL A 176 13.41 6.23 5.58
CA VAL A 176 14.79 6.56 5.17
C VAL A 176 14.83 7.04 3.72
N THR A 177 14.05 6.41 2.84
CA THR A 177 13.94 6.79 1.43
C THR A 177 13.34 8.19 1.30
N PHE A 178 12.30 8.51 2.07
CA PHE A 178 11.75 9.86 2.14
C PHE A 178 12.80 10.89 2.57
N GLY A 179 13.60 10.59 3.60
CA GLY A 179 14.71 11.45 4.03
C GLY A 179 15.76 11.65 2.92
N LYS A 180 16.07 10.61 2.14
CA LYS A 180 16.95 10.73 0.97
C LYS A 180 16.35 11.62 -0.12
N CYS A 181 15.04 11.51 -0.37
CA CYS A 181 14.34 12.39 -1.32
C CYS A 181 14.36 13.86 -0.86
N LEU A 182 14.14 14.13 0.43
CA LEU A 182 14.25 15.49 0.98
C LEU A 182 15.67 16.05 0.84
N ASN A 183 16.70 15.25 1.12
CA ASN A 183 18.10 15.67 0.93
C ASN A 183 18.42 15.94 -0.55
N ALA A 184 17.94 15.08 -1.46
CA ALA A 184 18.15 15.23 -2.89
C ALA A 184 17.46 16.48 -3.46
N ASP A 185 16.37 16.91 -2.83
CA ASP A 185 15.63 18.12 -3.18
C ASP A 185 16.13 19.38 -2.41
N ASN A 186 17.26 19.28 -1.70
CA ASN A 186 17.82 20.33 -0.84
C ASN A 186 16.87 20.83 0.27
N GLN A 187 15.90 20.00 0.67
CA GLN A 187 14.96 20.26 1.76
C GLN A 187 15.34 19.52 3.04
N SER A 188 16.63 19.22 3.20
CA SER A 188 17.18 18.61 4.40
C SER A 188 16.99 19.54 5.59
N HIS A 189 15.93 19.31 6.38
CA HIS A 189 15.79 19.92 7.70
C HIS A 189 16.76 19.19 8.62
N GLU A 190 17.99 19.71 8.73
CA GLU A 190 19.06 19.12 9.52
C GLU A 190 18.54 18.64 10.87
N GLU A 191 18.84 17.37 11.18
CA GLU A 191 18.81 16.89 12.55
C GLU A 191 19.61 17.87 13.39
N GLU A 192 18.91 18.60 14.25
CA GLU A 192 19.51 19.35 15.34
C GLU A 192 20.49 18.41 16.06
N LYS A 193 21.77 18.63 15.79
CA LYS A 193 22.89 18.00 16.48
C LYS A 193 22.79 18.42 17.94
N ASN A 194 22.09 17.64 18.76
CA ASN A 194 22.17 17.80 20.20
C ASN A 194 23.55 17.30 20.65
N LYS A 195 24.39 18.29 20.93
CA LYS A 195 25.64 18.20 21.69
C LYS A 195 25.34 18.14 23.18
#